data_AF-I3R7G9-F1
#
_entry.id   AF-I3R7G9-F1
#
_cell.length_a   1.000
_cell.length_b   1.000
_cell.length_c   1.000
_cell.angle_alpha   90.00
_cell.angle_beta   90.00
_cell.angle_gamma   90.00
#
_symmetry.space_group_name_H-M   'P 1'
#
loop_
_entity.id
_entity.type
_entity.pdbx_description
1 polymer ?
#
loop_
_entity_poly.entity_id
_entity_poly.type
_entity_poly.pdbx_seq_one_letter_code
_entity_poly.pdbx_strand_id
1 'polypeptide(L)'
;MTTGFDVAMTIHTLFAALWTGGTLVVSGAVVPAARRELLPTDGLTLIARRFWYLTVASVLFLLFSGGHLAGTLYTAETLQTTGRGHRILAMVGLWLVLAVTLFFGFRRLTGSQSGGAATAATKARPWFLGASGVSIALLVLAGLL
;
A
#
# COMPACT_ATOMS: atom_id res chain seq x y z
N MET A 1 -29.01 -0.71 -13.42
CA MET A 1 -29.00 -0.12 -12.06
C MET A 1 -27.76 -0.65 -11.36
N THR A 2 -26.90 0.21 -10.83
CA THR A 2 -25.74 -0.22 -10.01
C THR A 2 -26.24 -0.70 -8.65
N THR A 3 -25.78 -1.87 -8.20
CA THR A 3 -26.15 -2.41 -6.89
C THR A 3 -25.23 -1.84 -5.80
N GLY A 4 -25.65 -1.93 -4.52
CA GLY A 4 -24.78 -1.54 -3.39
C GLY A 4 -23.47 -2.36 -3.33
N PHE A 5 -23.51 -3.61 -3.81
CA PHE A 5 -22.33 -4.45 -3.94
C PHE A 5 -21.34 -3.92 -4.98
N ASP A 6 -21.82 -3.47 -6.14
CA ASP A 6 -20.97 -2.88 -7.19
C ASP A 6 -20.28 -1.60 -6.71
N VAL A 7 -20.99 -0.79 -5.92
CA VAL A 7 -20.44 0.40 -5.27
C VAL A 7 -19.33 0.02 -4.29
N ALA A 8 -19.56 -0.96 -3.42
CA ALA A 8 -18.56 -1.42 -2.47
C ALA A 8 -17.31 -1.97 -3.17
N MET A 9 -17.48 -2.77 -4.22
CA MET A 9 -16.37 -3.30 -5.04
C MET A 9 -15.58 -2.18 -5.72
N THR A 10 -16.27 -1.20 -6.28
CA THR A 10 -15.64 -0.04 -6.93
C THR A 10 -14.79 0.74 -5.93
N ILE A 11 -15.35 1.09 -4.77
CA ILE A 11 -14.63 1.86 -3.74
C ILE A 11 -13.45 1.05 -3.17
N HIS A 12 -13.63 -0.25 -2.92
CA HIS A 12 -12.53 -1.16 -2.52
C HIS A 12 -11.36 -1.09 -3.50
N THR A 13 -11.67 -1.25 -4.78
CA THR A 13 -10.67 -1.25 -5.86
C THR A 13 -9.97 0.11 -5.98
N LEU A 14 -10.69 1.22 -5.79
CA LEU A 14 -10.10 2.56 -5.80
C LEU A 14 -9.10 2.76 -4.65
N PHE A 15 -9.42 2.31 -3.44
CA PHE A 15 -8.48 2.38 -2.31
C PHE A 15 -7.26 1.48 -2.55
N ALA A 16 -7.46 0.29 -3.11
CA ALA A 16 -6.38 -0.62 -3.46
C ALA A 16 -5.42 0.01 -4.49
N ALA A 17 -5.97 0.64 -5.53
CA ALA A 17 -5.21 1.35 -6.55
C ALA A 17 -4.51 2.60 -5.99
N LEU A 18 -5.20 3.39 -5.16
CA LEU A 18 -4.63 4.61 -4.58
C LEU A 18 -3.46 4.30 -3.65
N TRP A 19 -3.55 3.22 -2.86
CA TRP A 19 -2.49 2.85 -1.94
C TRP A 19 -1.28 2.24 -2.64
N THR A 20 -1.49 1.29 -3.58
CA THR A 20 -0.40 0.70 -4.36
C THR A 20 0.24 1.73 -5.30
N GLY A 21 -0.56 2.51 -6.02
CA GLY A 21 -0.09 3.61 -6.88
C GLY A 21 0.64 4.69 -6.10
N GLY A 22 0.10 5.13 -4.96
CA GLY A 22 0.77 6.08 -4.08
C GLY A 22 2.11 5.55 -3.56
N THR A 23 2.20 4.26 -3.24
CA THR A 23 3.47 3.61 -2.87
C THR A 23 4.50 3.71 -3.99
N LEU A 24 4.10 3.42 -5.23
CA LEU A 24 4.96 3.51 -6.40
C LEU A 24 5.44 4.94 -6.65
N VAL A 25 4.57 5.94 -6.49
CA VAL A 25 4.94 7.36 -6.60
C VAL A 25 5.93 7.76 -5.51
N VAL A 26 5.69 7.38 -4.26
CA VAL A 26 6.60 7.72 -3.16
C VAL A 26 7.97 7.06 -3.35
N SER A 27 7.99 5.78 -3.73
CA SER A 27 9.22 5.04 -4.00
C SER A 27 9.98 5.52 -5.24
N GLY A 28 9.27 5.80 -6.33
CA GLY A 28 9.84 6.11 -7.65
C GLY A 28 10.15 7.59 -7.87
N ALA A 29 9.46 8.50 -7.20
CA ALA A 29 9.64 9.94 -7.38
C ALA A 29 10.07 10.65 -6.09
N VAL A 30 9.34 10.48 -4.98
CA VAL A 30 9.57 11.26 -3.75
C VAL A 30 10.89 10.88 -3.08
N VAL A 31 11.13 9.59 -2.83
CA VAL A 31 12.36 9.12 -2.19
C VAL A 31 13.59 9.46 -3.04
N PRO A 32 13.62 9.25 -4.37
CA PRO A 32 14.74 9.68 -5.21
C PRO A 32 14.96 11.19 -5.23
N ALA A 33 13.89 12.00 -5.27
CA ALA A 33 14.01 13.45 -5.23
C ALA A 33 14.61 13.94 -3.90
N ALA A 34 14.16 13.40 -2.77
CA ALA A 34 14.71 13.72 -1.45
C ALA A 34 16.19 13.30 -1.32
N ARG A 35 16.57 12.15 -1.88
CA ARG A 35 17.98 11.71 -1.92
C ARG A 35 18.89 12.62 -2.73
N ARG A 36 18.35 13.33 -3.72
CA ARG A 36 19.04 14.30 -4.57
C ARG A 36 18.91 15.74 -4.04
N GLU A 37 18.42 15.90 -2.81
CA GLU A 37 18.22 17.21 -2.17
C GLU A 37 17.26 18.15 -2.92
N LEU A 38 16.40 17.60 -3.79
CA LEU A 38 15.39 18.36 -4.53
C LEU A 38 14.13 18.64 -3.69
N LEU A 39 14.04 18.07 -2.50
CA LEU A 39 12.92 18.26 -1.57
C LEU A 39 13.45 18.73 -0.21
N PRO A 40 12.99 19.88 0.30
CA PRO A 40 13.34 20.32 1.65
C PRO A 40 12.74 19.35 2.69
N THR A 41 13.35 19.30 3.88
CA THR A 41 12.95 18.39 4.97
C THR A 41 11.48 18.55 5.36
N ASP A 42 10.96 19.78 5.43
CA ASP A 42 9.57 20.04 5.77
C ASP A 42 8.61 19.52 4.69
N GLY A 43 8.98 19.69 3.41
CA GLY A 43 8.23 19.16 2.28
C GLY A 43 8.18 17.63 2.29
N LEU A 44 9.32 16.98 2.53
CA LEU A 44 9.38 15.52 2.68
C LEU A 44 8.51 15.04 3.86
N THR A 45 8.58 15.73 4.99
CA THR A 45 7.82 15.38 6.20
C THR A 45 6.31 15.52 5.97
N LEU A 46 5.87 16.57 5.28
CA LEU A 46 4.48 16.76 4.92
C LEU A 46 3.98 15.64 4.00
N ILE A 47 4.71 15.33 2.93
CA ILE A 47 4.36 14.24 2.00
C ILE A 47 4.31 12.91 2.75
N ALA A 48 5.34 12.61 3.55
CA ALA A 48 5.41 11.39 4.34
C ALA A 48 4.21 11.25 5.28
N ARG A 49 3.87 12.31 6.00
CA ARG A 49 2.71 12.33 6.92
C ARG A 49 1.39 12.13 6.18
N ARG A 50 1.18 12.79 5.04
CA ARG A 50 -0.05 12.62 4.24
C ARG A 50 -0.17 11.19 3.68
N PHE A 51 0.93 10.66 3.16
CA PHE A 51 0.96 9.29 2.66
C PHE A 51 0.79 8.26 3.77
N TRP A 52 1.28 8.55 4.99
CA TRP A 52 1.03 7.71 6.16
C TRP A 52 -0.45 7.66 6.54
N TYR A 53 -1.16 8.80 6.55
CA TYR A 53 -2.61 8.80 6.78
C TYR A 53 -3.36 8.01 5.72
N LEU A 54 -2.99 8.16 4.44
CA LEU A 54 -3.56 7.34 3.37
C LEU A 54 -3.28 5.84 3.60
N THR A 55 -2.07 5.49 4.03
CA THR A 55 -1.69 4.10 4.34
C THR A 55 -2.56 3.52 5.45
N VAL A 56 -2.69 4.22 6.59
CA VAL A 56 -3.53 3.77 7.71
C VAL A 56 -5.00 3.64 7.30
N ALA A 57 -5.53 4.64 6.58
CA ALA A 57 -6.90 4.60 6.07
C ALA A 57 -7.11 3.41 5.12
N SER A 58 -6.15 3.15 4.22
CA SER A 58 -6.24 2.06 3.24
C SER A 58 -6.14 0.69 3.90
N VAL A 59 -5.25 0.50 4.88
CA VAL A 59 -5.15 -0.76 5.64
C VAL A 59 -6.50 -1.10 6.27
N LEU A 60 -7.08 -0.16 7.02
CA LEU A 60 -8.35 -0.38 7.69
C LEU A 60 -9.48 -0.59 6.68
N PHE A 61 -9.57 0.29 5.69
CA PHE A 61 -10.64 0.23 4.70
C PHE A 61 -10.60 -1.06 3.89
N LEU A 62 -9.44 -1.48 3.38
CA LEU A 62 -9.32 -2.69 2.58
C LEU A 62 -9.51 -3.95 3.40
N LEU A 63 -9.12 -3.97 4.68
CA LEU A 63 -9.41 -5.09 5.56
C LEU A 63 -10.94 -5.29 5.72
N PHE A 64 -11.67 -4.23 6.05
CA PHE A 64 -13.11 -4.33 6.27
C PHE A 64 -13.89 -4.54 4.97
N SER A 65 -13.63 -3.74 3.94
CA SER A 65 -14.33 -3.88 2.67
C SER A 65 -13.96 -5.17 1.94
N GLY A 66 -12.69 -5.58 1.98
CA GLY A 66 -12.25 -6.86 1.42
C GLY A 66 -12.83 -8.06 2.17
N GLY A 67 -12.89 -7.99 3.50
CA GLY A 67 -13.55 -9.00 4.33
C GLY A 67 -15.05 -9.14 4.02
N HIS A 68 -15.75 -8.00 3.86
CA HIS A 68 -17.16 -8.01 3.48
C HIS A 68 -17.39 -8.61 2.08
N LEU A 69 -16.60 -8.19 1.08
CA LEU A 69 -16.69 -8.71 -0.28
C LEU A 69 -16.36 -10.21 -0.32
N ALA A 70 -15.29 -10.63 0.37
CA ALA A 70 -14.90 -12.03 0.44
C ALA A 70 -15.94 -12.90 1.15
N GLY A 71 -16.50 -12.44 2.27
CA GLY A 71 -17.56 -13.14 3.01
C GLY A 71 -18.89 -13.21 2.25
N THR A 72 -19.11 -12.34 1.26
CA THR A 72 -20.30 -12.36 0.40
C THR A 72 -20.09 -13.29 -0.82
N LEU A 73 -18.87 -13.34 -1.35
CA LEU A 73 -18.56 -14.07 -2.58
C LEU A 73 -18.05 -15.51 -2.36
N TYR A 74 -17.52 -15.82 -1.17
CA TYR A 74 -16.86 -17.09 -0.89
C TYR A 74 -17.35 -17.70 0.42
N THR A 75 -17.33 -19.03 0.47
CA THR A 75 -17.39 -19.78 1.72
C THR A 75 -15.96 -20.03 2.21
N ALA A 76 -15.79 -20.44 3.47
CA ALA A 76 -14.47 -20.82 3.99
C ALA A 76 -13.81 -21.91 3.13
N GLU A 77 -14.60 -22.88 2.65
CA GLU A 77 -14.13 -23.95 1.78
C GLU A 77 -13.70 -23.42 0.41
N THR A 78 -14.54 -22.63 -0.28
CA THR A 78 -14.19 -22.16 -1.63
C THR A 78 -13.02 -21.18 -1.62
N LEU A 79 -12.81 -20.45 -0.52
CA LEU A 79 -11.65 -19.58 -0.33
C LEU A 79 -10.33 -20.37 -0.24
N GLN A 80 -10.36 -21.59 0.32
CA GLN A 80 -9.18 -22.42 0.56
C GLN A 80 -8.95 -23.51 -0.50
N THR A 81 -9.95 -23.81 -1.32
CA THR A 81 -9.88 -24.93 -2.28
C THR A 81 -9.84 -24.49 -3.73
N THR A 82 -10.23 -23.26 -4.05
CA THR A 82 -10.30 -22.77 -5.44
C THR A 82 -9.12 -21.87 -5.81
N GLY A 83 -8.70 -21.87 -7.07
CA GLY A 83 -7.62 -20.98 -7.54
C GLY A 83 -7.93 -19.49 -7.35
N ARG A 84 -9.20 -19.09 -7.48
CA ARG A 84 -9.63 -17.71 -7.21
C ARG A 84 -9.54 -17.38 -5.72
N GLY A 85 -9.98 -18.28 -4.85
CA GLY A 85 -9.87 -18.14 -3.39
C GLY A 85 -8.43 -17.97 -2.91
N HIS A 86 -7.51 -18.81 -3.39
CA HIS A 86 -6.09 -18.70 -3.07
C HIS A 86 -5.48 -17.34 -3.46
N ARG A 87 -5.90 -16.75 -4.59
CA ARG A 87 -5.46 -15.41 -5.00
C ARG A 87 -5.95 -14.32 -4.05
N ILE A 88 -7.19 -14.41 -3.57
CA ILE A 88 -7.71 -13.49 -2.54
C ILE A 88 -6.88 -13.62 -1.24
N LEU A 89 -6.62 -14.84 -0.79
CA LEU A 89 -5.79 -15.09 0.40
C LEU A 89 -4.35 -14.55 0.21
N ALA A 90 -3.76 -14.75 -0.96
CA ALA A 90 -2.45 -14.19 -1.30
C ALA A 90 -2.45 -12.66 -1.26
N MET A 91 -3.50 -12.00 -1.77
CA MET A 91 -3.64 -10.55 -1.69
C MET A 91 -3.74 -10.08 -0.24
N VAL A 92 -4.54 -10.74 0.61
CA VAL A 92 -4.60 -10.42 2.05
C VAL A 92 -3.23 -10.50 2.70
N GLY A 93 -2.47 -11.56 2.43
CA GLY A 93 -1.10 -11.68 2.92
C GLY A 93 -0.20 -10.54 2.44
N LEU A 94 -0.24 -10.23 1.14
CA LEU A 94 0.56 -9.14 0.55
C LEU A 94 0.16 -7.76 1.07
N TRP A 95 -1.11 -7.52 1.39
CA TRP A 95 -1.54 -6.27 2.04
C TRP A 95 -0.89 -6.08 3.42
N LEU A 96 -0.80 -7.15 4.21
CA LEU A 96 -0.12 -7.12 5.50
C LEU A 96 1.39 -6.89 5.34
N VAL A 97 2.02 -7.57 4.38
CA VAL A 97 3.44 -7.36 4.06
C VAL A 97 3.68 -5.91 3.61
N LEU A 98 2.81 -5.33 2.78
CA LEU A 98 2.90 -3.94 2.36
C LEU A 98 2.82 -2.99 3.56
N ALA A 99 1.84 -3.20 4.44
CA ALA A 99 1.64 -2.38 5.64
C ALA A 99 2.89 -2.39 6.54
N VAL A 100 3.43 -3.57 6.83
CA VAL A 100 4.63 -3.74 7.66
C VAL A 100 5.84 -3.10 7.00
N THR A 101 6.03 -3.32 5.70
CA THR A 101 7.16 -2.77 4.95
C THR A 101 7.13 -1.25 4.94
N LEU A 102 5.96 -0.65 4.69
CA LEU A 102 5.77 0.80 4.72
C LEU A 102 5.98 1.37 6.13
N PHE A 103 5.48 0.71 7.17
CA PHE A 103 5.70 1.14 8.56
C PHE A 103 7.19 1.32 8.87
N PHE A 104 8.03 0.33 8.53
CA PHE A 104 9.48 0.44 8.72
C PHE A 104 10.10 1.50 7.81
N GLY A 105 9.66 1.62 6.56
CA GLY A 105 10.09 2.68 5.65
C GLY A 105 9.84 4.08 6.21
N PHE A 106 8.64 4.34 6.74
CA PHE A 106 8.29 5.61 7.37
C PHE A 106 9.09 5.88 8.63
N ARG A 107 9.31 4.89 9.49
CA ARG A 107 10.18 5.06 10.67
C ARG A 107 11.59 5.52 10.30
N ARG A 108 12.13 5.04 9.18
CA ARG A 108 13.43 5.50 8.67
C ARG A 108 13.37 6.92 8.09
N LEU A 109 12.25 7.26 7.46
CA LEU A 109 12.05 8.55 6.80
C LEU A 109 11.82 9.70 7.81
N THR A 110 11.15 9.44 8.93
CA THR A 110 10.80 10.46 9.94
C THR A 110 11.67 10.43 11.19
N GLY A 111 12.41 9.34 11.45
CA GLY A 111 13.20 9.16 12.68
C GLY A 111 14.58 9.82 12.70
N SER A 112 14.99 10.55 11.66
CA SER A 112 16.36 11.08 11.52
C SER A 112 16.46 12.55 11.93
N GLN A 113 16.78 12.82 13.20
CA GLN A 113 16.99 14.19 13.69
C GLN A 113 18.37 14.79 13.33
N SER A 114 19.32 14.00 12.79
CA SER A 114 20.73 14.43 12.67
C SER A 114 21.36 14.39 11.27
N GLY A 115 20.57 14.19 10.20
CA GLY A 115 21.14 13.99 8.84
C GLY A 115 20.36 14.58 7.66
N GLY A 116 19.27 15.31 7.89
CA GLY A 116 18.45 15.91 6.84
C GLY A 116 17.68 14.92 5.96
N ALA A 117 16.93 15.46 4.99
CA ALA A 117 16.03 14.72 4.10
C ALA A 117 16.75 13.63 3.27
N ALA A 118 17.94 13.93 2.74
CA ALA A 118 18.69 13.01 1.88
C ALA A 118 19.16 11.76 2.62
N THR A 119 19.64 11.91 3.85
CA THR A 119 20.06 10.78 4.69
C THR A 119 18.86 9.91 5.08
N ALA A 120 17.75 10.53 5.48
CA ALA A 120 16.52 9.81 5.82
C ALA A 120 15.97 9.02 4.63
N ALA A 121 15.91 9.65 3.46
CA ALA A 121 15.45 9.01 2.23
C ALA A 121 16.38 7.87 1.77
N THR A 122 17.70 8.02 1.95
CA THR A 122 18.66 6.95 1.64
C THR A 122 18.46 5.73 2.54
N LYS A 123 18.23 5.92 3.84
CA LYS A 123 17.95 4.84 4.80
C LYS A 123 16.58 4.18 4.56
N ALA A 124 15.59 4.94 4.11
CA ALA A 124 14.24 4.45 3.85
C ALA A 124 14.12 3.71 2.50
N ARG A 125 14.99 4.02 1.52
CA ARG A 125 14.96 3.48 0.16
C ARG A 125 14.72 1.96 0.04
N PRO A 126 15.46 1.06 0.72
CA PRO A 126 15.23 -0.38 0.54
C PRO A 126 13.81 -0.81 0.91
N TRP A 127 13.21 -0.19 1.94
CA TRP A 127 11.84 -0.47 2.34
C TRP A 127 10.83 -0.03 1.29
N PHE A 128 10.97 1.18 0.74
CA PHE A 128 10.07 1.66 -0.32
C PHE A 128 10.21 0.89 -1.64
N LEU A 129 11.41 0.40 -1.97
CA LEU A 129 11.61 -0.52 -3.09
C LEU A 129 10.94 -1.87 -2.86
N GLY A 130 11.09 -2.46 -1.66
CA GLY A 130 10.37 -3.68 -1.30
C GLY A 130 8.85 -3.48 -1.39
N ALA A 131 8.34 -2.37 -0.86
CA ALA A 131 6.93 -2.01 -0.93
C ALA A 131 6.45 -1.82 -2.37
N SER A 132 7.31 -1.34 -3.28
CA SER A 132 7.01 -1.24 -4.71
C SER A 132 6.84 -2.61 -5.34
N GLY A 133 7.73 -3.55 -5.04
CA GLY A 133 7.62 -4.93 -5.50
C GLY A 133 6.31 -5.58 -5.04
N VAL A 134 5.96 -5.41 -3.76
CA VAL A 134 4.69 -5.90 -3.20
C VAL A 134 3.48 -5.23 -3.86
N SER A 135 3.55 -3.92 -4.12
CA SER A 135 2.49 -3.17 -4.80
C SER A 135 2.27 -3.66 -6.24
N ILE A 136 3.34 -3.93 -6.98
CA ILE A 136 3.26 -4.49 -8.34
C ILE A 136 2.66 -5.90 -8.28
N ALA A 137 3.09 -6.75 -7.35
CA ALA A 137 2.52 -8.09 -7.18
C ALA A 137 1.01 -8.04 -6.88
N LEU A 138 0.58 -7.11 -6.03
CA LEU A 138 -0.84 -6.87 -5.74
C LEU A 138 -1.62 -6.43 -6.99
N LEU A 139 -1.09 -5.51 -7.79
CA LEU A 139 -1.72 -5.07 -9.04
C LEU A 139 -1.84 -6.20 -10.06
N VAL A 140 -0.80 -7.03 -10.19
CA VAL A 140 -0.82 -8.22 -11.06
C VAL A 140 -1.88 -9.21 -10.58
N LEU A 141 -1.92 -9.53 -9.29
CA LEU A 141 -2.95 -10.43 -8.75
C LEU A 141 -4.36 -9.87 -8.95
N ALA A 142 -4.55 -8.57 -8.75
CA ALA A 142 -5.83 -7.91 -8.99
C ALA A 142 -6.28 -8.04 -10.44
N GLY A 143 -5.38 -7.85 -11.41
CA GLY A 143 -5.68 -8.00 -12.83
C GLY A 143 -5.97 -9.43 -13.28
N LEU A 144 -5.60 -10.43 -12.46
CA LEU A 144 -5.85 -11.85 -12.74
C LEU A 144 -7.15 -12.38 -12.11
N LEU A 145 -7.79 -11.63 -11.20
CA LEU A 145 -8.98 -12.03 -10.44
C LEU A 145 -10.28 -12.06 -11.26
#